data_AF-A0A519RWC9-F1
#
_entry.id   AF-A0A519RWC9-F1
#
_cell.length_a   1.000
_cell.length_b   1.000
_cell.length_c   1.000
_cell.angle_alpha   90.00
_cell.angle_beta   90.00
_cell.angle_gamma   90.00
#
_symmetry.space_group_name_H-M   'P 1'
#
loop_
_entity.id
_entity.type
_entity.pdbx_description
1 polymer ?
#
loop_
_entity_poly.entity_id
_entity_poly.type
_entity_poly.pdbx_seq_one_letter_code
_entity_poly.pdbx_strand_id
1 'polypeptide(L)'
;MLRSRITPCLLVHKKGLVKTTNFKDSKYVGDPINAVKIFNEKEVDELIVLDIDATVENRGPDFDLIKNLAVECRMPFCYGGGVTTVAEAKKIINLGAEK
;
A
#
# COMPACT_ATOMS: atom_id res chain seq x y z
N MET A 1 6.98 -18.64 20.46
CA MET A 1 5.95 -19.04 19.47
C MET A 1 5.65 -17.84 18.60
N LEU A 2 5.80 -17.95 17.28
CA LEU A 2 5.35 -16.90 16.35
C LEU A 2 3.81 -16.89 16.34
N ARG A 3 3.22 -15.69 16.42
CA ARG A 3 1.75 -15.52 16.40
C ARG A 3 1.28 -15.38 14.96
N SER A 4 0.06 -15.83 14.69
CA SER A 4 -0.65 -15.50 13.45
C SER A 4 -0.82 -13.98 13.34
N ARG A 5 -0.71 -13.44 12.12
CA ARG A 5 -0.85 -12.00 11.84
C ARG A 5 -2.04 -11.76 10.93
N ILE A 6 -2.75 -10.66 11.16
CA ILE A 6 -3.81 -10.15 10.31
C ILE A 6 -3.26 -8.98 9.50
N THR A 7 -3.24 -9.13 8.17
CA THR A 7 -2.64 -8.16 7.26
C THR A 7 -3.63 -7.70 6.20
N PRO A 8 -4.31 -6.55 6.39
CA PRO A 8 -5.20 -5.99 5.38
C PRO A 8 -4.43 -5.58 4.12
N CYS A 9 -5.01 -5.87 2.96
CA CYS A 9 -4.50 -5.45 1.67
C CYS A 9 -5.36 -4.30 1.10
N LEU A 10 -4.71 -3.15 0.89
CA LEU A 10 -5.25 -1.95 0.28
C LEU A 10 -4.86 -1.93 -1.20
N LEU A 11 -5.85 -1.89 -2.09
CA LEU A 11 -5.62 -1.74 -3.53
C LEU A 11 -5.79 -0.27 -3.90
N VAL A 12 -4.76 0.34 -4.48
CA VAL A 12 -4.78 1.74 -4.90
C VAL A 12 -4.93 1.80 -6.42
N HIS A 13 -5.98 2.48 -6.86
CA HIS A 13 -6.27 2.76 -8.27
C HIS A 13 -6.63 4.25 -8.41
N LYS A 14 -5.94 4.97 -9.30
CA LYS A 14 -6.08 6.41 -9.55
C LYS A 14 -6.04 7.22 -8.26
N LYS A 15 -5.08 6.90 -7.39
CA LYS A 15 -4.88 7.46 -6.03
C LYS A 15 -6.01 7.19 -5.03
N GLY A 16 -7.05 6.46 -5.43
CA GLY A 16 -8.16 6.05 -4.57
C GLY A 16 -8.00 4.60 -4.09
N LEU A 17 -8.54 4.32 -2.90
CA LEU A 17 -8.69 2.94 -2.43
C LEU A 17 -9.85 2.29 -3.18
N VAL A 18 -9.61 1.11 -3.73
CA VAL A 18 -10.63 0.33 -4.44
C VAL A 18 -10.75 -1.10 -3.91
N LYS A 19 -11.85 -1.74 -4.24
CA LYS A 19 -12.00 -3.20 -4.17
C LYS A 19 -12.46 -3.73 -5.53
N THR A 20 -11.95 -4.90 -5.88
CA THR A 20 -12.25 -5.58 -7.14
C THR A 20 -12.93 -6.90 -6.88
N THR A 21 -13.78 -7.33 -7.79
CA THR A 21 -14.29 -8.70 -7.81
C THR A 21 -13.52 -9.49 -8.87
N ASN A 22 -12.84 -10.57 -8.46
CA ASN A 22 -12.07 -11.43 -9.38
C ASN A 22 -11.09 -10.65 -10.29
N PHE A 23 -10.43 -9.61 -9.76
CA PHE A 23 -9.49 -8.74 -10.51
C PHE A 23 -10.10 -8.03 -11.73
N LYS A 24 -11.41 -7.82 -11.74
CA LYS A 24 -12.14 -7.09 -12.79
C LYS A 24 -12.50 -5.69 -12.33
N ASP A 25 -13.78 -5.33 -12.43
CA ASP A 25 -14.30 -4.01 -12.12
C ASP A 25 -13.91 -3.58 -10.71
N SER A 26 -13.33 -2.39 -10.63
CA SER A 26 -12.98 -1.75 -9.38
C SER A 26 -14.12 -0.85 -8.91
N LYS A 27 -14.40 -0.90 -7.61
CA LYS A 27 -15.31 0.03 -6.94
C LYS A 27 -14.51 0.88 -5.97
N TYR A 28 -14.64 2.19 -6.08
CA TYR A 28 -14.06 3.13 -5.14
C TYR A 28 -14.65 2.94 -3.74
N VAL A 29 -13.76 2.90 -2.75
CA VAL A 29 -14.10 2.71 -1.34
C VAL A 29 -13.77 3.95 -0.52
N GLY A 30 -12.73 4.71 -0.89
CA GLY A 30 -12.34 5.90 -0.15
C GLY A 30 -10.90 6.32 -0.41
N ASP A 31 -10.41 7.17 0.48
CA ASP A 31 -9.02 7.63 0.49
C ASP A 31 -8.11 6.60 1.19
N PRO A 32 -6.93 6.27 0.64
CA PRO A 32 -6.02 5.29 1.24
C PRO A 32 -5.46 5.73 2.59
N ILE A 33 -5.21 7.02 2.81
CA ILE A 33 -4.68 7.54 4.09
C ILE A 33 -5.73 7.37 5.20
N ASN A 34 -7.00 7.65 4.91
CA ASN A 34 -8.09 7.40 5.84
C ASN A 34 -8.19 5.91 6.20
N ALA A 35 -7.97 5.01 5.23
CA ALA A 35 -7.97 3.58 5.50
C ALA A 35 -6.80 3.16 6.40
N VAL A 36 -5.60 3.72 6.23
CA VAL A 36 -4.47 3.52 7.15
C VAL A 36 -4.85 3.94 8.57
N LYS A 37 -5.46 5.12 8.74
CA LYS A 37 -5.93 5.60 10.06
C LYS A 37 -6.92 4.66 10.71
N ILE A 38 -7.90 4.16 9.95
CA ILE A 38 -8.86 3.16 10.44
C ILE A 38 -8.14 1.88 10.90
N PHE A 39 -7.15 1.41 10.14
CA PHE A 39 -6.42 0.20 10.49
C PHE A 39 -5.44 0.40 11.65
N ASN A 40 -4.92 1.62 11.87
CA ASN A 40 -4.16 1.96 13.07
C ASN A 40 -5.04 1.77 14.31
N GLU A 41 -6.27 2.32 14.30
CA GLU A 41 -7.22 2.19 15.42
C GLU A 41 -7.74 0.76 15.62
N LYS A 42 -7.61 -0.09 14.59
CA LYS A 42 -7.92 -1.52 14.67
C LYS A 42 -6.74 -2.38 15.10
N GLU A 43 -5.57 -1.79 15.32
CA GLU A 43 -4.35 -2.46 15.78
C GLU A 43 -4.00 -3.71 14.94
N VAL A 44 -4.12 -3.60 13.61
CA VAL A 44 -3.72 -4.69 12.72
C VAL A 44 -2.21 -4.88 12.75
N ASP A 45 -1.75 -6.13 12.62
CA ASP A 45 -0.34 -6.46 12.80
C ASP A 45 0.56 -5.86 11.72
N GLU A 46 0.05 -5.74 10.49
CA GLU A 46 0.78 -5.24 9.33
C GLU A 46 -0.20 -4.76 8.26
N LEU A 47 0.24 -3.91 7.34
CA LEU A 47 -0.52 -3.45 6.19
C LEU A 47 0.19 -3.78 4.86
N ILE A 48 -0.57 -4.09 3.81
CA ILE A 48 -0.05 -4.18 2.44
C ILE A 48 -0.75 -3.14 1.57
N VAL A 49 0.03 -2.35 0.84
CA VAL A 49 -0.46 -1.38 -0.14
C VAL A 49 -0.02 -1.82 -1.54
N LEU A 50 -0.97 -2.04 -2.44
CA LEU A 50 -0.70 -2.41 -3.83
C LEU A 50 -1.23 -1.32 -4.78
N ASP A 51 -0.32 -0.64 -5.46
CA ASP A 51 -0.63 0.21 -6.61
C ASP A 51 -0.86 -0.69 -7.83
N ILE A 52 -2.12 -0.79 -8.27
CA ILE A 52 -2.50 -1.66 -9.39
C ILE A 52 -2.42 -0.96 -10.75
N ASP A 53 -2.05 0.32 -10.77
CA ASP A 53 -1.92 1.10 -12.02
C ASP A 53 -0.51 1.12 -12.56
N ALA A 54 0.50 1.08 -11.67
CA ALA A 54 1.88 1.35 -12.05
C ALA A 54 2.36 0.54 -13.27
N THR A 55 2.05 -0.76 -13.31
CA THR A 55 2.39 -1.63 -14.43
C THR A 55 1.59 -1.31 -15.71
N VAL A 56 0.30 -0.99 -15.59
CA VAL A 56 -0.58 -0.68 -16.73
C VAL A 56 -0.19 0.66 -17.36
N GLU A 57 0.20 1.62 -16.53
CA GLU A 57 0.65 2.95 -16.94
C GLU A 57 2.14 2.98 -17.31
N ASN A 58 2.84 1.85 -17.23
CA ASN A 58 4.28 1.71 -17.49
C ASN A 58 5.12 2.75 -16.75
N ARG A 59 4.77 3.00 -15.47
CA ARG A 59 5.46 3.93 -14.58
C ARG A 59 6.03 3.19 -13.37
N GLY A 60 6.98 3.85 -12.72
CA GLY A 60 7.51 3.39 -11.43
C GLY A 60 6.57 3.65 -10.25
N PRO A 61 7.03 3.34 -9.03
CA PRO A 61 6.30 3.55 -7.78
C PRO A 61 5.94 5.03 -7.55
N ASP A 62 4.77 5.27 -6.97
CA ASP A 62 4.39 6.61 -6.50
C ASP A 62 5.06 6.90 -5.15
N PHE A 63 6.27 7.46 -5.19
CA PHE A 63 7.05 7.75 -4.00
C PHE A 63 6.40 8.78 -3.06
N ASP A 64 5.58 9.69 -3.59
CA ASP A 64 4.90 10.69 -2.76
C ASP A 64 3.76 10.02 -1.98
N LEU A 65 3.01 9.13 -2.62
CA LEU A 65 2.02 8.31 -1.93
C LEU A 65 2.67 7.46 -0.83
N ILE A 66 3.78 6.78 -1.12
CA ILE A 66 4.50 5.94 -0.14
C ILE A 66 4.94 6.76 1.06
N LYS A 67 5.52 7.94 0.82
CA LYS A 67 5.92 8.86 1.90
C LYS A 67 4.73 9.28 2.76
N ASN A 68 3.60 9.63 2.15
CA ASN A 68 2.40 10.04 2.87
C ASN A 68 1.81 8.89 3.70
N LEU A 69 1.82 7.67 3.17
CA LEU A 69 1.42 6.47 3.91
C LEU A 69 2.35 6.24 5.10
N ALA A 70 3.66 6.31 4.90
CA ALA A 70 4.66 6.09 5.95
C ALA A 70 4.53 7.08 7.12
N VAL A 71 4.17 8.34 6.87
CA VAL A 71 3.93 9.34 7.92
C VAL A 71 2.74 8.97 8.81
N GLU A 72 1.73 8.30 8.25
CA GLU A 72 0.47 8.01 8.93
C GLU A 72 0.41 6.59 9.50
N CYS A 73 1.24 5.67 8.99
CA CYS A 73 1.26 4.27 9.37
C CYS A 73 1.94 4.06 10.73
N ARG A 74 1.25 3.41 11.68
CA ARG A 74 1.81 3.07 13.01
C ARG A 74 2.23 1.60 13.13
N MET A 75 1.82 0.78 12.18
CA MET A 75 2.21 -0.61 12.03
C MET A 75 3.20 -0.75 10.87
N PRO A 76 3.96 -1.85 10.79
CA PRO A 76 4.73 -2.14 9.60
C PRO A 76 3.84 -2.19 8.36
N PHE A 77 4.31 -1.68 7.24
CA PHE A 77 3.65 -1.81 5.96
C PHE A 77 4.59 -2.18 4.83
N CYS A 78 4.01 -2.87 3.85
CA CYS A 78 4.67 -3.20 2.60
C CYS A 78 4.06 -2.41 1.45
N TYR A 79 4.89 -2.06 0.47
CA TYR A 79 4.41 -1.47 -0.78
C TYR A 79 4.73 -2.36 -1.98
N GLY A 80 3.76 -2.50 -2.87
CA GLY A 80 3.93 -3.15 -4.17
C GLY A 80 3.26 -2.38 -5.30
N GLY A 81 3.78 -2.56 -6.52
CA GLY A 81 3.28 -1.89 -7.72
C GLY A 81 4.40 -1.15 -8.46
N GLY A 82 4.73 -1.62 -9.66
CA GLY A 82 5.73 -0.96 -10.54
C GLY A 82 7.17 -0.96 -10.04
N VAL A 83 7.51 -1.72 -8.99
CA VAL A 83 8.90 -1.85 -8.50
C VAL A 83 9.66 -2.83 -9.40
N THR A 84 10.62 -2.33 -10.19
CA THR A 84 11.35 -3.14 -11.18
C THR A 84 12.86 -3.13 -10.98
N THR A 85 13.38 -2.18 -10.19
CA THR A 85 14.81 -2.03 -9.93
C THR A 85 15.14 -2.05 -8.44
N VAL A 86 16.37 -2.48 -8.13
CA VAL A 86 16.90 -2.44 -6.75
C VAL A 86 16.97 -1.00 -6.21
N ALA A 87 17.18 -0.01 -7.07
CA ALA A 87 17.22 1.40 -6.67
C ALA A 87 15.85 1.89 -6.18
N GLU A 88 14.77 1.49 -6.86
CA GLU A 88 13.41 1.79 -6.44
C GLU A 88 13.10 1.13 -5.10
N ALA A 89 13.40 -0.16 -4.93
CA ALA A 89 13.20 -0.88 -3.67
C ALA A 89 13.93 -0.19 -2.49
N LYS A 90 15.20 0.21 -2.68
CA LYS A 90 15.95 0.99 -1.68
C LYS A 90 15.28 2.31 -1.34
N LYS A 91 14.76 3.02 -2.34
CA LYS A 91 14.07 4.29 -2.12
C LYS A 91 12.77 4.10 -1.34
N ILE A 92 12.00 3.06 -1.63
CA ILE A 92 10.76 2.71 -0.91
C ILE A 92 11.06 2.46 0.58
N ILE A 93 12.08 1.65 0.87
CA ILE A 93 12.48 1.37 2.25
C ILE A 93 12.92 2.65 2.98
N ASN A 94 13.71 3.50 2.33
CA ASN A 94 14.16 4.76 2.90
C ASN A 94 13.03 5.77 3.15
N LEU A 95 11.88 5.61 2.49
CA LEU A 95 10.70 6.45 2.70
C LEU A 95 9.86 6.01 3.90
N GLY A 96 10.15 4.84 4.48
CA GLY A 96 9.52 4.33 5.70
C GLY A 96 8.68 3.07 5.53
N ALA A 97 8.60 2.50 4.33
CA ALA A 97 8.05 1.15 4.17
C ALA A 97 9.06 0.11 4.67
N GLU A 98 8.62 -0.93 5.37
CA GLU A 98 9.53 -1.98 5.84
C GLU A 98 9.87 -3.01 4.76
N LYS A 99 9.01 -3.17 3.74
CA LYS A 99 9.18 -4.16 2.67
C LYS A 99 8.66 -3.68 1.31
#